data_AF-A0A3P1SPT1-F1
#
_entry.id   AF-A0A3P1SPT1-F1
#
_cell.length_a   1.000
_cell.length_b   1.000
_cell.length_c   1.000
_cell.angle_alpha   90.00
_cell.angle_beta   90.00
_cell.angle_gamma   90.00
#
_symmetry.space_group_name_H-M   'P 1'
#
loop_
_entity.id
_entity.type
_entity.pdbx_description
1 polymer ?
#
loop_
_entity_poly.entity_id
_entity_poly.type
_entity_poly.pdbx_seq_one_letter_code
_entity_poly.pdbx_strand_id
1 'polypeptide(L)'
;MATKSFVNVELQPETVELFDRYHKYTGTSPEAYIQQLVEKTLPTVEAMVAAMDEASENPDQNLDVMELFGKKMAEAALAQKEAAKADPLIVN
;
A
#
# COMPACT_ATOMS: atom_id res chain seq x y z
N MET A 1 -21.43 1.80 7.82
CA MET A 1 -21.20 0.63 8.71
C MET A 1 -19.98 -0.09 8.19
N ALA A 2 -18.90 -0.18 8.97
CA ALA A 2 -17.73 -0.96 8.54
C ALA A 2 -18.03 -2.45 8.76
N THR A 3 -18.64 -3.09 7.76
CA THR A 3 -18.73 -4.54 7.72
C THR A 3 -17.31 -5.06 7.56
N LYS A 4 -16.79 -5.80 8.55
CA LYS A 4 -15.52 -6.52 8.37
C LYS A 4 -15.68 -7.46 7.17
N SER A 5 -15.09 -7.10 6.03
CA SER A 5 -15.02 -7.97 4.87
C SER A 5 -13.72 -8.75 4.92
N PHE A 6 -13.73 -10.00 4.47
CA PHE A 6 -12.54 -10.80 4.28
C PHE A 6 -12.41 -11.20 2.82
N VAL A 7 -11.17 -11.34 2.35
CA VAL A 7 -10.84 -11.87 1.03
C VAL A 7 -10.16 -13.21 1.25
N ASN A 8 -10.57 -14.23 0.51
CA ASN A 8 -9.86 -15.51 0.47
C ASN A 8 -8.90 -15.50 -0.73
N VAL A 9 -7.64 -15.88 -0.52
CA VAL A 9 -6.62 -15.94 -1.56
C VAL A 9 -6.06 -17.35 -1.60
N GLU A 10 -6.27 -18.03 -2.72
CA GLU A 10 -5.63 -19.33 -2.96
C GLU A 10 -4.21 -19.12 -3.48
N LEU A 11 -3.25 -19.66 -2.74
CA LEU A 11 -1.83 -19.60 -3.10
C LEU A 11 -1.42 -20.88 -3.82
N GLN A 12 -0.50 -20.73 -4.78
CA GLN A 12 0.12 -21.89 -5.41
C GLN A 12 0.98 -22.66 -4.40
N PRO A 13 1.10 -24.00 -4.50
CA PRO A 13 1.84 -24.81 -3.53
C PRO A 13 3.27 -24.33 -3.27
N GLU A 14 4.00 -23.94 -4.32
CA GLU A 14 5.36 -23.43 -4.22
C GLU A 14 5.46 -22.12 -3.41
N THR A 15 4.39 -21.32 -3.41
CA THR A 15 4.31 -20.08 -2.63
C THR A 15 4.10 -20.38 -1.16
N VAL A 16 3.27 -21.39 -0.85
CA VAL A 16 3.05 -21.87 0.53
C VAL A 16 4.36 -22.42 1.10
N GLU A 17 5.07 -23.28 0.36
CA GLU A 17 6.36 -23.81 0.79
C GLU A 17 7.40 -22.70 1.04
N LEU A 18 7.40 -21.66 0.20
CA LEU A 18 8.28 -20.50 0.41
C LEU A 18 7.93 -19.77 1.71
N PHE A 19 6.64 -19.51 1.96
CA PHE A 19 6.22 -18.84 3.18
C PHE A 19 6.49 -19.65 4.44
N ASP A 20 6.35 -20.98 4.40
CA ASP A 20 6.70 -21.84 5.54
C ASP A 20 8.18 -21.72 5.91
N ARG A 21 9.07 -21.71 4.90
CA ARG A 21 10.50 -21.48 5.13
C ARG A 21 10.77 -20.07 5.65
N TYR A 22 10.11 -19.07 5.08
CA TYR A 22 10.25 -17.69 5.53
C TYR A 22 9.80 -17.52 7.00
N HIS A 23 8.68 -18.14 7.36
CA HIS A 23 8.17 -18.20 8.72
C HIS A 23 9.17 -18.88 9.66
N LYS A 24 9.74 -20.02 9.27
CA LYS A 24 10.77 -20.72 10.05
C LYS A 24 11.96 -19.82 10.40
N TYR A 25 12.38 -18.94 9.48
CA TYR A 25 13.54 -18.07 9.71
C TYR A 25 13.20 -16.74 10.41
N THR A 26 12.00 -16.21 10.23
CA THR A 26 11.63 -14.85 10.69
C THR A 26 10.59 -14.82 11.79
N GLY A 27 9.88 -15.93 12.03
CA GLY A 27 8.70 -15.99 12.88
C GLY A 27 7.45 -15.30 12.30
N THR A 28 7.54 -14.67 11.13
CA THR A 28 6.41 -13.99 10.49
C THR A 28 5.53 -15.01 9.78
N SER A 29 4.24 -15.09 10.13
CA SER A 29 3.32 -16.00 9.45
C SER A 29 2.99 -15.50 8.03
N PRO A 30 2.55 -16.37 7.11
CA PRO A 30 2.11 -15.95 5.78
C PRO A 30 1.04 -14.85 5.83
N GLU A 31 0.06 -14.98 6.73
CA GLU A 31 -1.03 -14.01 6.89
C GLU A 31 -0.52 -12.66 7.39
N ALA A 32 0.39 -12.67 8.37
CA ALA A 32 1.00 -11.44 8.88
C ALA A 32 1.82 -10.73 7.80
N TYR A 33 2.56 -11.49 6.98
CA TYR A 33 3.32 -10.93 5.86
C TYR A 33 2.41 -10.29 4.81
N ILE A 34 1.35 -11.00 4.38
CA ILE A 34 0.40 -10.49 3.39
C ILE A 34 -0.34 -9.26 3.92
N GLN A 35 -0.80 -9.29 5.16
CA GLN A 35 -1.45 -8.13 5.80
C GLN A 35 -0.53 -6.91 5.80
N GLN A 36 0.73 -7.08 6.20
CA GLN A 36 1.72 -5.99 6.17
C GLN A 36 1.98 -5.47 4.75
N LEU A 37 2.00 -6.35 3.74
CA LEU A 37 2.16 -5.92 2.34
C LEU A 37 0.97 -5.09 1.87
N VAL A 38 -0.25 -5.52 2.20
CA VAL A 38 -1.47 -4.75 1.89
C VAL A 38 -1.38 -3.37 2.56
N GLU A 39 -1.14 -3.32 3.87
CA GLU A 39 -1.05 -2.05 4.62
C GLU A 39 -0.01 -1.10 4.05
N LYS A 40 1.17 -1.61 3.69
CA LYS A 40 2.25 -0.80 3.08
C LYS A 40 1.91 -0.31 1.68
N THR A 41 1.06 -1.00 0.95
CA THR A 41 0.70 -0.67 -0.44
C THR A 41 -0.60 0.13 -0.56
N LEU A 42 -1.41 0.21 0.52
CA LEU A 42 -2.65 1.00 0.56
C LEU A 42 -2.45 2.46 0.08
N PRO A 43 -1.44 3.23 0.52
CA PRO A 43 -1.28 4.61 0.06
C PRO A 43 -1.05 4.72 -1.46
N THR A 44 -0.38 3.73 -2.05
CA THR A 44 -0.16 3.66 -3.50
C THR A 44 -1.46 3.39 -4.23
N VAL A 45 -2.29 2.49 -3.71
CA VAL A 45 -3.61 2.18 -4.29
C VAL A 45 -4.53 3.40 -4.18
N GLU A 46 -4.54 4.09 -3.03
CA GLU A 46 -5.30 5.32 -2.82
C GLU A 46 -4.89 6.41 -3.82
N ALA A 47 -3.58 6.64 -4.01
CA ALA A 47 -3.07 7.61 -4.98
C ALA A 47 -3.47 7.26 -6.42
N MET A 48 -3.46 5.97 -6.77
CA MET A 48 -3.87 5.50 -8.10
C MET A 48 -5.36 5.72 -8.33
N VAL A 49 -6.20 5.32 -7.38
CA VAL A 49 -7.66 5.52 -7.48
C VAL A 49 -7.98 7.02 -7.58
N ALA A 50 -7.36 7.86 -6.75
CA ALA A 50 -7.57 9.31 -6.82
C ALA A 50 -7.14 9.92 -8.18
N ALA A 51 -6.06 9.40 -8.79
CA ALA A 51 -5.63 9.85 -10.12
C ALA A 51 -6.60 9.41 -11.21
N MET A 52 -7.15 8.18 -11.12
CA MET A 52 -8.17 7.67 -12.03
C MET A 52 -9.48 8.46 -11.90
N ASP A 53 -9.93 8.71 -10.67
CA ASP A 53 -11.13 9.50 -10.41
C ASP A 53 -11.00 10.91 -11.02
N GLU A 54 -9.89 11.60 -10.75
CA GLU A 54 -9.63 12.96 -11.27
C GLU A 54 -9.56 13.03 -12.80
N ALA A 55 -8.94 12.03 -13.44
CA ALA A 55 -8.92 11.92 -14.89
C ALA A 55 -10.32 11.62 -15.47
N SER A 56 -11.11 10.80 -14.79
CA SER A 56 -12.47 10.44 -15.21
C SER A 56 -13.47 11.61 -15.08
N GLU A 57 -13.28 12.48 -14.09
CA GLU A 57 -14.09 13.68 -13.87
C GLU A 57 -13.76 14.83 -14.84
N ASN A 58 -12.58 14.78 -15.49
CA ASN A 58 -12.10 15.82 -16.41
C ASN A 58 -11.71 15.25 -17.80
N PRO A 59 -12.65 14.57 -18.50
CA PRO A 59 -12.34 13.88 -19.75
C PRO A 59 -11.87 14.82 -20.88
N ASP A 60 -12.27 16.09 -20.84
CA ASP A 60 -11.91 17.10 -21.85
C ASP A 60 -10.46 17.60 -21.71
N GLN A 61 -9.79 17.33 -20.58
CA GLN A 61 -8.45 17.82 -20.29
C GLN A 61 -7.33 16.86 -20.73
N ASN A 62 -7.66 15.67 -21.27
CA ASN A 62 -6.69 14.64 -21.64
C ASN A 62 -5.62 14.39 -20.57
N LEU A 63 -6.03 14.39 -19.30
CA LEU A 63 -5.10 14.21 -18.18
C LEU A 63 -4.50 12.80 -18.22
N ASP A 64 -3.17 12.71 -18.20
CA ASP A 64 -2.48 11.42 -18.11
C ASP A 64 -2.53 10.92 -16.66
N VAL A 65 -3.21 9.80 -16.45
CA VAL A 65 -3.35 9.12 -15.15
C VAL A 65 -1.97 8.84 -14.53
N MET A 66 -0.94 8.55 -15.34
CA MET A 66 0.40 8.28 -14.84
C MET A 66 1.11 9.54 -14.33
N GLU A 67 0.84 10.70 -14.94
CA GLU A 67 1.37 11.98 -14.48
C GLU A 67 0.71 12.40 -13.17
N LEU A 68 -0.62 12.28 -13.08
CA LEU A 68 -1.39 12.53 -11.86
C LEU A 68 -0.97 11.60 -10.72
N PHE A 69 -0.81 10.32 -11.01
CA PHE A 69 -0.32 9.34 -10.05
C PHE A 69 1.08 9.69 -9.53
N GLY A 70 2.02 10.02 -10.44
CA GLY A 70 3.37 10.44 -10.08
C GLY A 70 3.40 11.66 -9.15
N LYS A 71 2.54 12.66 -9.43
CA LYS A 71 2.39 13.84 -8.58
C LYS A 71 1.86 13.50 -7.18
N LYS A 72 0.77 12.71 -7.09
CA LYS A 72 0.18 12.30 -5.80
C LYS A 72 1.15 11.44 -4.97
N MET A 73 1.94 10.58 -5.62
CA MET A 73 2.98 9.80 -4.94
C MET A 73 4.12 10.68 -4.41
N ALA A 74 4.54 11.71 -5.15
CA ALA A 74 5.53 12.67 -4.69
C ALA A 74 5.03 13.46 -3.47
N GLU A 75 3.77 13.90 -3.49
CA GLU A 75 3.10 14.57 -2.36
C GLU A 75 3.02 13.65 -1.13
N ALA A 76 2.63 12.39 -1.31
CA ALA A 76 2.58 11.40 -0.22
C ALA A 76 3.98 11.12 0.37
N ALA A 77 5.02 11.02 -0.47
CA ALA A 77 6.40 10.84 -0.01
C ALA A 77 6.93 12.06 0.76
N LEU A 78 6.53 13.27 0.39
CA LEU A 78 6.84 14.49 1.15
C LEU A 78 6.11 14.50 2.49
N ALA A 79 4.82 14.18 2.52
CA ALA A 79 4.04 14.07 3.75
C ALA A 79 4.60 13.02 4.72
N GLN A 80 5.06 11.86 4.22
CA GLN A 80 5.74 10.85 5.04
C GLN A 80 7.06 11.35 5.63
N LYS A 81 7.85 12.13 4.87
CA LYS A 81 9.09 12.74 5.36
C LYS A 81 8.85 13.81 6.42
N GLU A 82 7.75 14.55 6.32
CA GLU A 82 7.36 15.55 7.33
C GLU A 82 6.81 14.88 8.60
N ALA A 83 6.01 13.83 8.46
CA ALA A 83 5.55 13.02 9.59
C ALA A 83 6.73 12.36 10.35
N ALA A 84 7.75 11.86 9.64
CA ALA A 84 8.96 11.31 10.24
C ALA A 84 9.87 12.36 10.92
N LYS A 85 9.69 13.65 10.63
CA LYS A 85 10.39 14.75 11.33
C LYS A 85 9.64 15.25 12.57
N ALA A 86 8.36 14.92 12.71
CA ALA A 86 7.51 15.38 13.80
C ALA A 86 7.61 14.52 15.08
N ASP A 87 8.32 13.40 15.05
CA ASP A 87 8.50 12.50 16.19
C ASP A 87 10.00 12.28 16.48
N PRO A 88 10.68 13.20 17.20
CA PRO A 88 12.03 12.93 17.67
C PRO A 88 11.93 11.84 18.74
N LEU A 89 12.54 10.68 18.46
CA LEU A 89 12.81 9.65 19.46
C LEU A 89 13.44 10.28 20.71
N ILE A 90 12.63 10.54 21.74
CA ILE A 90 13.14 10.87 23.07
C ILE A 90 13.57 9.53 23.69
N VAL A 91 14.87 9.26 23.60
CA VAL A 91 15.50 8.22 24.41
C VAL A 91 15.62 8.78 25.83
N ASN A 92 14.74 8.34 26.73
CA ASN A 92 14.89 8.52 28.18
C ASN A 92 15.58 7.30 28.79
#